data_AF-A0A3D0U767-F1
#
_entry.id   AF-A0A3D0U767-F1
#
_cell.length_a   1.000
_cell.length_b   1.000
_cell.length_c   1.000
_cell.angle_alpha   90.00
_cell.angle_beta   90.00
_cell.angle_gamma   90.00
#
_symmetry.space_group_name_H-M   'P 1'
#
loop_
_entity.id
_entity.type
_entity.pdbx_description
1 polymer ?
#
loop_
_entity_poly.entity_id
_entity_poly.type
_entity_poly.pdbx_seq_one_letter_code
_entity_poly.pdbx_strand_id
1 'polypeptide(L)'
;DSDGRIDQYVDTHDLATSLPLPEWHDQQGMSLAIFMVGAYQEILGDMHNLFGDTDAVDVALDGNGGFRFINTLKGDTVDHILRYVQFDTMHLQQQIHEQLVLTDLSRGEQAAFLKELREGLTGYTYLE
;
A
#
# COMPACT_ATOMS: atom_id res chain seq x y z
N ASP A 1 -14.88 -1.35 3.93
CA ASP A 1 -16.06 -1.17 3.06
C ASP A 1 -16.47 -2.54 2.53
N SER A 2 -17.77 -2.87 2.56
CA SER A 2 -18.28 -4.13 1.99
C SER A 2 -18.28 -4.13 0.47
N ASP A 3 -18.22 -2.95 -0.15
CA ASP A 3 -18.27 -2.78 -1.59
C ASP A 3 -16.89 -3.04 -2.24
N GLY A 4 -15.82 -3.08 -1.44
CA GLY A 4 -14.46 -3.42 -1.86
C GLY A 4 -14.26 -4.90 -2.16
N ARG A 5 -15.01 -5.44 -3.13
CA ARG A 5 -14.98 -6.86 -3.53
C ARG A 5 -15.14 -7.01 -5.04
N ILE A 6 -14.71 -8.15 -5.56
CA ILE A 6 -14.96 -8.55 -6.96
C ILE A 6 -16.20 -9.47 -6.99
N ASP A 7 -17.25 -9.05 -7.68
CA ASP A 7 -18.51 -9.81 -7.78
C ASP A 7 -18.48 -10.90 -8.86
N GLN A 8 -17.68 -10.72 -9.91
CA GLN A 8 -17.62 -11.62 -11.06
C GLN A 8 -16.18 -11.87 -11.53
N TYR A 9 -15.92 -13.11 -11.93
CA TYR A 9 -14.62 -13.58 -12.39
C TYR A 9 -14.76 -14.20 -13.78
N VAL A 10 -13.70 -14.09 -14.60
CA VAL A 10 -13.67 -14.69 -15.94
C VAL A 10 -13.36 -16.18 -15.81
N ASP A 11 -14.26 -17.03 -16.30
CA ASP A 11 -14.03 -18.46 -16.50
C ASP A 11 -13.96 -18.77 -18.00
N THR A 12 -13.45 -19.95 -18.35
CA THR A 12 -13.26 -20.47 -19.71
C THR A 12 -14.48 -20.35 -20.63
N HIS A 13 -15.69 -20.35 -20.09
CA HIS A 13 -16.93 -20.35 -20.89
C HIS A 13 -17.93 -19.27 -20.50
N ASP A 14 -17.83 -18.68 -19.30
CA ASP A 14 -18.79 -17.70 -18.78
C ASP A 14 -18.19 -16.88 -17.62
N LEU A 15 -18.98 -15.98 -17.04
CA LEU A 15 -18.68 -15.31 -15.78
C LEU A 15 -19.09 -16.18 -14.59
N ALA A 16 -18.18 -16.32 -13.63
CA ALA A 16 -18.41 -17.02 -12.38
C ALA A 16 -18.52 -16.03 -11.20
N THR A 17 -19.24 -16.41 -10.14
CA THR A 17 -19.32 -15.63 -8.89
C THR A 17 -18.21 -15.97 -7.89
N SER A 18 -17.28 -16.86 -8.27
CA SER A 18 -16.11 -17.23 -7.46
C SER A 18 -14.92 -17.57 -8.36
N LEU A 19 -13.71 -17.41 -7.82
CA LEU A 19 -12.47 -17.73 -8.49
C LEU A 19 -11.90 -19.05 -7.93
N PRO A 20 -11.70 -20.10 -8.75
CA PRO A 20 -10.96 -21.27 -8.31
C PRO A 20 -9.51 -20.89 -8.05
N LEU A 21 -9.06 -21.09 -6.81
CA LEU A 21 -7.67 -20.86 -6.39
C LEU A 21 -7.04 -22.19 -5.96
N PRO A 22 -5.71 -22.35 -6.13
CA PRO A 22 -4.98 -23.43 -5.49
C PRO A 22 -5.17 -23.42 -3.97
N GLU A 23 -4.91 -24.57 -3.34
CA GLU A 23 -4.95 -24.67 -1.88
C GLU A 23 -3.98 -23.67 -1.25
N TRP A 24 -4.48 -22.93 -0.25
CA TRP A 24 -3.69 -21.92 0.44
C TRP A 24 -2.75 -22.57 1.44
N HIS A 25 -1.46 -22.25 1.34
CA HIS A 25 -0.45 -22.65 2.31
C HIS A 25 0.15 -21.40 2.95
N ASP A 26 -0.11 -21.18 4.24
CA ASP A 26 0.26 -19.98 5.00
C ASP A 26 1.75 -19.60 4.90
N GLN A 27 2.63 -20.53 4.54
CA GLN A 27 4.06 -20.30 4.46
C GLN A 27 4.57 -19.78 3.11
N GLN A 28 3.76 -19.82 2.04
CA GLN A 28 4.27 -19.54 0.68
C GLN A 28 3.83 -18.20 0.10
N GLY A 29 2.87 -17.52 0.74
CA GLY A 29 2.24 -16.33 0.16
C GLY A 29 1.51 -16.65 -1.14
N MET A 30 0.55 -15.81 -1.53
CA MET A 30 -0.14 -15.93 -2.82
C MET A 30 -0.13 -14.56 -3.48
N SER A 31 0.33 -14.51 -4.72
CA SER A 31 0.23 -13.32 -5.55
C SER A 31 -0.97 -13.48 -6.48
N LEU A 32 -1.81 -12.45 -6.53
CA LEU A 32 -2.88 -12.33 -7.50
C LEU A 32 -2.51 -11.24 -8.50
N ALA A 33 -2.96 -11.41 -9.74
CA ALA A 33 -2.76 -10.44 -10.80
C ALA A 33 -4.11 -10.09 -11.43
N ILE A 34 -4.34 -8.80 -11.63
CA ILE A 34 -5.52 -8.27 -12.32
C ILE A 34 -5.04 -7.74 -13.67
N PHE A 35 -5.60 -8.29 -14.74
CA PHE A 35 -5.23 -7.94 -16.10
C PHE A 35 -6.26 -6.99 -16.73
N MET A 36 -5.89 -6.38 -17.86
CA MET A 36 -6.77 -5.48 -18.62
C MET A 36 -7.15 -4.19 -17.88
N VAL A 37 -6.31 -3.72 -16.95
CA VAL A 37 -6.51 -2.49 -16.16
C VAL A 37 -5.82 -1.25 -16.74
N GLY A 38 -5.15 -1.36 -17.89
CA GLY A 38 -4.33 -0.27 -18.46
C GLY A 38 -5.11 0.91 -19.08
N ALA A 39 -6.44 0.92 -18.99
CA ALA A 39 -7.26 2.03 -19.46
C ALA A 39 -8.15 2.53 -18.33
N TYR A 40 -8.18 3.85 -18.13
CA TYR A 40 -8.95 4.57 -17.09
C TYR A 40 -8.55 4.32 -15.63
N GLN A 41 -8.18 3.10 -15.25
CA GLN A 41 -8.07 2.70 -13.85
C GLN A 41 -6.99 3.48 -13.07
N GLU A 42 -5.87 3.82 -13.72
CA GLU A 42 -4.76 4.52 -13.06
C GLU A 42 -5.14 5.93 -12.59
N ILE A 43 -5.95 6.67 -13.36
CA ILE A 43 -6.25 8.08 -13.06
C ILE A 43 -7.59 8.28 -12.35
N LEU A 44 -8.48 7.28 -12.40
CA LEU A 44 -9.81 7.36 -11.78
C LEU A 44 -9.86 6.78 -10.36
N GLY A 45 -8.75 6.20 -9.88
CA GLY A 45 -8.64 5.75 -8.50
C GLY A 45 -8.87 6.90 -7.51
N ASP A 46 -9.48 6.57 -6.37
CA ASP A 46 -9.57 7.45 -5.22
C ASP A 46 -8.76 6.90 -4.05
N MET A 47 -8.68 7.67 -2.96
CA MET A 47 -7.96 7.30 -1.74
C MET A 47 -8.92 6.78 -0.66
N HIS A 48 -9.76 5.80 -0.99
CA HIS A 48 -10.66 5.20 -0.01
C HIS A 48 -9.86 4.62 1.17
N ASN A 49 -10.23 4.99 2.41
CA ASN A 49 -9.48 4.70 3.63
C ASN A 49 -8.00 5.15 3.63
N LEU A 50 -7.67 6.19 2.85
CA LEU A 50 -6.31 6.74 2.78
C LEU A 50 -5.27 5.76 2.21
N PHE A 51 -5.70 4.72 1.48
CA PHE A 51 -4.81 3.96 0.62
C PHE A 51 -4.50 4.80 -0.61
N GLY A 52 -3.22 5.10 -0.81
CA GLY A 52 -2.77 5.90 -1.95
C GLY A 52 -2.37 5.06 -3.14
N ASP A 53 -1.65 5.68 -4.06
CA ASP A 53 -1.19 5.04 -5.28
C ASP A 53 -0.27 3.85 -4.99
N THR A 54 -0.30 2.86 -5.88
CA THR A 54 0.56 1.67 -5.76
C THR A 54 1.94 1.89 -6.37
N ASP A 55 2.93 1.11 -5.92
CA ASP A 55 4.20 0.95 -6.65
C ASP A 55 3.92 0.55 -8.13
N ALA A 56 4.53 1.28 -9.07
CA ALA A 56 4.38 1.03 -10.51
C ALA A 56 5.75 0.88 -11.18
N VAL A 57 5.84 -0.01 -12.17
CA VAL A 57 7.09 -0.22 -12.92
C VAL A 57 6.85 -0.54 -14.38
N ASP A 58 7.63 0.11 -15.25
CA ASP A 58 7.72 -0.26 -16.66
C ASP A 58 8.74 -1.38 -16.86
N VAL A 59 8.28 -2.48 -17.46
CA VAL A 59 9.12 -3.64 -17.78
C VAL A 59 9.40 -3.69 -19.29
N ALA A 60 10.67 -3.69 -19.67
CA ALA A 60 11.09 -3.86 -21.05
C ALA A 60 11.89 -5.15 -21.24
N LEU A 61 11.55 -5.88 -22.30
CA LEU A 61 12.30 -7.08 -22.71
C LEU A 61 13.63 -6.66 -23.36
N ASP A 62 14.71 -7.37 -23.06
CA ASP A 62 16.06 -7.04 -23.54
C ASP A 62 16.43 -7.70 -24.89
N GLY A 63 15.53 -8.51 -25.45
CA GLY A 63 15.72 -9.24 -26.71
C GLY A 63 16.53 -10.55 -26.59
N ASN A 64 17.14 -10.82 -25.43
CA ASN A 64 17.94 -12.01 -25.14
C ASN A 64 17.23 -12.98 -24.18
N GLY A 65 15.92 -12.78 -23.94
CA GLY A 65 15.13 -13.56 -23.01
C GLY A 65 15.14 -13.03 -21.57
N GLY A 66 15.77 -11.88 -21.31
CA GLY A 66 15.70 -11.16 -20.05
C GLY A 66 14.76 -9.97 -20.10
N PHE A 67 14.69 -9.25 -18.97
CA PHE A 67 13.93 -8.02 -18.83
C PHE A 67 14.68 -7.01 -17.97
N ARG A 68 14.31 -5.74 -18.09
CA ARG A 68 14.80 -4.64 -17.26
C ARG A 68 13.67 -3.72 -16.84
N PHE A 69 13.80 -3.13 -15.66
CA PHE A 69 12.94 -2.05 -15.19
C PHE A 69 13.46 -0.72 -15.72
N ILE A 70 12.58 0.13 -16.23
CA ILE A 70 12.96 1.43 -16.81
C ILE A 70 12.45 2.58 -15.96
N ASN A 71 11.14 2.63 -15.70
CA ASN A 71 10.50 3.68 -14.92
C ASN A 71 9.90 3.04 -13.67
N THR A 72 10.51 3.27 -12.51
CA THR A 72 9.98 2.81 -11.22
C THR A 72 9.37 4.00 -10.51
N LEU A 73 8.09 3.92 -10.21
CA LEU A 73 7.37 4.86 -9.36
C LEU A 73 7.09 4.18 -8.03
N LYS A 74 7.42 4.86 -6.94
CA LYS A 74 7.01 4.45 -5.61
C LYS A 74 5.61 4.95 -5.34
N GLY A 75 4.77 4.06 -4.84
CA GLY A 75 3.45 4.42 -4.37
C GLY A 75 3.51 5.23 -3.09
N ASP A 76 2.35 5.62 -2.60
CA ASP A 76 2.26 6.64 -1.57
C ASP A 76 2.62 6.12 -0.18
N THR A 77 3.18 7.02 0.61
CA THR A 77 3.41 6.84 2.03
C THR A 77 2.27 7.43 2.85
N VAL A 78 2.11 6.98 4.09
CA VAL A 78 1.11 7.54 5.01
C VAL A 78 1.31 9.06 5.17
N ASP A 79 2.56 9.54 5.23
CA ASP A 79 2.84 10.97 5.35
C ASP A 79 2.43 11.77 4.11
N HIS A 80 2.57 11.21 2.90
CA HIS A 80 2.07 11.85 1.68
C HIS A 80 0.56 12.05 1.76
N ILE A 81 -0.17 10.98 2.08
CA ILE A 81 -1.63 11.02 2.10
C ILE A 81 -2.15 11.96 3.19
N LEU A 82 -1.51 11.99 4.36
CA LEU A 82 -1.86 12.95 5.40
C LEU A 82 -1.67 14.40 4.95
N ARG A 83 -0.59 14.70 4.21
CA ARG A 83 -0.40 16.06 3.64
C ARG A 83 -1.47 16.39 2.61
N TYR A 84 -1.91 15.42 1.81
CA TYR A 84 -3.00 15.61 0.84
C TYR A 84 -4.29 16.07 1.53
N VAL A 85 -4.64 15.47 2.68
CA VAL A 85 -5.78 15.89 3.51
C VAL A 85 -5.46 17.07 4.45
N GLN A 86 -4.41 17.84 4.15
CA GLN A 86 -3.99 19.06 4.84
C GLN A 86 -3.55 18.87 6.30
N PHE A 87 -3.05 17.68 6.65
CA PHE A 87 -2.37 17.46 7.93
C PHE A 87 -0.88 17.77 7.81
N ASP A 88 -0.35 18.51 8.79
CA ASP A 88 1.08 18.69 8.97
C ASP A 88 1.64 17.53 9.82
N THR A 89 2.29 16.59 9.14
CA THR A 89 2.88 15.41 9.77
C THR A 89 4.05 15.75 10.70
N MET A 90 4.76 16.86 10.47
CA MET A 90 5.79 17.32 11.41
C MET A 90 5.17 17.88 12.68
N HIS A 91 4.08 18.65 12.55
CA HIS A 91 3.35 19.13 13.72
C HIS A 91 2.77 17.97 14.54
N LEU A 92 2.18 16.97 13.87
CA LEU A 92 1.67 15.76 14.52
C LEU A 92 2.76 15.02 15.31
N GLN A 93 3.92 14.78 14.67
CA GLN A 93 5.07 14.15 15.33
C GLN A 93 5.54 14.94 16.55
N GLN A 94 5.60 16.27 16.44
CA GLN A 94 6.01 17.15 17.54
C GLN A 94 5.02 17.07 18.71
N GLN A 95 3.71 17.10 18.45
CA GLN A 95 2.69 16.98 19.50
C GLN A 95 2.74 15.63 20.21
N ILE A 96 2.93 14.53 19.48
CA ILE A 96 3.08 13.21 20.09
C ILE A 96 4.37 13.12 20.91
N HIS A 97 5.47 13.71 20.43
CA HIS A 97 6.71 13.80 21.19
C HIS A 97 6.51 14.53 22.52
N GLU A 98 5.86 15.70 22.50
CA GLU A 98 5.56 16.46 23.71
C GLU A 98 4.69 15.68 24.70
N GLN A 99 3.70 14.93 24.20
CA GLN A 99 2.87 14.06 25.05
C GLN A 99 3.68 12.90 25.65
N LEU A 100 4.55 12.26 24.88
CA LEU A 100 5.38 11.15 25.35
C LEU A 100 6.34 11.58 26.46
N VAL A 101 6.91 12.78 26.37
CA VAL A 101 7.82 13.31 27.41
C VAL A 101 7.11 13.52 28.75
N LEU A 102 5.79 13.72 28.76
CA LEU A 102 4.98 13.86 29.96
C LEU A 102 4.53 12.53 30.58
N THR A 103 4.83 11.40 29.95
CA THR A 103 4.49 10.07 30.48
C THR A 103 5.54 9.56 31.47
N ASP A 104 5.14 8.60 32.31
CA ASP A 104 6.05 7.89 33.22
C ASP A 104 6.93 6.83 32.53
N LEU A 105 6.90 6.76 31.19
CA LEU A 105 7.71 5.83 30.41
C LEU A 105 9.20 6.16 30.52
N SER A 106 10.04 5.13 30.41
CA SER A 106 11.49 5.33 30.33
C SER A 106 11.86 6.06 29.04
N ARG A 107 13.01 6.74 29.04
CA ARG A 107 13.55 7.38 27.81
C ARG A 107 13.73 6.39 26.66
N GLY A 108 14.02 5.12 26.96
CA GLY A 108 14.14 4.07 25.95
C GLY A 108 12.80 3.75 25.29
N GLU A 109 11.73 3.62 26.08
CA GLU A 109 10.37 3.38 25.57
C GLU A 109 9.84 4.58 24.79
N GLN A 110 10.05 5.81 25.29
CA GLN A 110 9.67 7.03 24.57
C GLN A 110 10.35 7.09 23.19
N ALA A 111 11.64 6.77 23.12
CA ALA A 111 12.38 6.73 21.86
C ALA A 111 11.89 5.61 20.93
N ALA A 112 11.52 4.45 21.48
CA ALA A 112 10.96 3.34 20.71
C ALA A 112 9.60 3.71 20.06
N PHE A 113 8.68 4.30 20.83
CA PHE A 113 7.39 4.75 20.30
C PHE A 113 7.52 5.83 19.23
N LEU A 114 8.45 6.78 19.40
CA LEU A 114 8.71 7.80 18.37
C LEU A 114 9.29 7.21 17.10
N LYS A 115 10.13 6.19 17.22
CA LYS A 115 10.68 5.46 16.09
C LYS A 115 9.56 4.74 15.34
N GLU A 116 8.71 4.00 16.05
CA GLU A 116 7.56 3.29 15.48
C GLU A 116 6.58 4.24 14.78
N LEU A 117 6.24 5.37 15.40
CA LEU A 117 5.41 6.41 14.79
C LEU A 117 6.03 6.92 13.48
N ARG A 118 7.34 7.18 13.48
CA ARG A 118 8.05 7.67 12.28
C ARG A 118 8.05 6.62 11.19
N GLU A 119 8.34 5.38 11.53
CA GLU A 119 8.33 4.24 10.60
C GLU A 119 6.96 4.07 9.97
N GLY A 120 5.89 4.14 10.76
CA GLY A 120 4.51 4.09 10.26
C GLY A 120 4.14 5.26 9.35
N LEU A 121 4.61 6.47 9.65
CA LEU A 121 4.36 7.64 8.80
C LEU A 121 5.10 7.57 7.46
N THR A 122 6.35 7.11 7.46
CA THR A 122 7.13 6.92 6.23
C THR A 122 6.83 5.60 5.52
N GLY A 123 6.00 4.75 6.14
CA GLY A 123 5.61 3.46 5.62
C GLY A 123 4.69 3.59 4.41
N TYR A 124 4.68 2.54 3.61
CA TYR A 124 3.75 2.39 2.49
C TYR A 124 2.31 2.34 3.02
N THR A 125 1.34 2.86 2.27
CA THR A 125 -0.05 2.90 2.75
C THR A 125 -0.68 1.51 2.89
N TYR A 126 -0.14 0.50 2.21
CA TYR A 126 -0.63 -0.88 2.26
C TYR A 126 -0.01 -1.68 3.41
N LEU A 127 -0.63 -2.81 3.74
CA LEU A 127 -0.29 -3.64 4.90
C LEU A 127 1.01 -4.45 4.70
N GLU A 128 1.67 -4.78 5.82
CA GLU A 128 2.81 -5.73 5.90
C GLU A 128 2.37 -7.14 6.32
#